data_AF-A0A7C2F428-F1
#
_entry.id   AF-A0A7C2F428-F1
#
_cell.length_a   1.000
_cell.length_b   1.000
_cell.length_c   1.000
_cell.angle_alpha   90.00
_cell.angle_beta   90.00
_cell.angle_gamma   90.00
#
_symmetry.space_group_name_H-M   'P 1'
#
loop_
_entity.id
_entity.type
_entity.pdbx_description
1 polymer ?
#
loop_
_entity_poly.entity_id
_entity_poly.type
_entity_poly.pdbx_seq_one_letter_code
_entity_poly.pdbx_strand_id
1 'polypeptide(L)'
;MANRLRIFISAGPDLEIEREVVGKVIATLPVSIGWTIKYTPTPGHATDPEMAEVANCHFYVLLLGGDITAPMGSELWVARHTGKNIRAFVKDVPHTPAARVFIREARVAWEEFDKPDDLKPLLQKAVVAQILERPEAYGMTVVDWEALSALSADLEEAASTQKKAEASPAGRGAGEDAVIVAPGRDLPSGGVLVEKPGRES
;
A
#
# COMPACT_ATOMS: atom_id res chain seq x y z
N MET A 1 -5.66 -31.33 -14.69
CA MET A 1 -4.70 -30.96 -13.64
C MET A 1 -5.14 -29.63 -13.06
N ALA A 2 -5.34 -29.51 -11.75
CA ALA A 2 -5.69 -28.23 -11.14
C ALA A 2 -4.52 -27.26 -11.33
N ASN A 3 -4.78 -26.12 -11.95
CA ASN A 3 -3.76 -25.12 -12.23
C ASN A 3 -3.38 -24.42 -10.91
N ARG A 4 -2.08 -24.39 -10.59
CA ARG A 4 -1.60 -23.63 -9.43
C ARG A 4 -1.68 -22.13 -9.71
N LEU A 5 -2.17 -21.35 -8.74
CA LEU A 5 -2.13 -19.90 -8.83
C LEU A 5 -0.70 -19.40 -8.68
N ARG A 6 -0.14 -18.96 -9.80
CA ARG A 6 1.18 -18.32 -9.91
C ARG A 6 1.09 -16.81 -9.65
N ILE A 7 1.81 -16.34 -8.63
CA ILE A 7 1.95 -14.94 -8.28
C ILE A 7 3.43 -14.56 -8.40
N PHE A 8 3.70 -13.43 -9.06
CA PHE A 8 5.02 -12.82 -9.07
C PHE A 8 5.02 -11.53 -8.26
N ILE A 9 5.95 -11.39 -7.34
CA ILE A 9 6.11 -10.25 -6.45
C ILE A 9 7.38 -9.50 -6.83
N SER A 10 7.22 -8.34 -7.45
CA SER A 10 8.30 -7.43 -7.75
C SER A 10 8.54 -6.51 -6.57
N ALA A 11 9.69 -6.62 -5.90
CA ALA A 11 9.98 -5.85 -4.69
C ALA A 11 11.47 -5.61 -4.53
N GLY A 12 11.84 -4.44 -4.01
CA GLY A 12 13.22 -4.14 -3.63
C GLY A 12 13.72 -4.97 -2.44
N PRO A 13 15.04 -4.97 -2.18
CA PRO A 13 15.64 -5.63 -1.02
C PRO A 13 15.31 -4.93 0.31
N ASP A 14 14.90 -3.67 0.28
CA ASP A 14 14.48 -2.87 1.44
C ASP A 14 13.11 -3.26 2.00
N LEU A 15 12.39 -4.15 1.32
CA LEU A 15 11.03 -4.60 1.65
C LEU A 15 10.98 -6.05 2.17
N GLU A 16 12.01 -6.50 2.90
CA GLU A 16 12.08 -7.87 3.42
C GLU A 16 10.91 -8.21 4.35
N ILE A 17 10.52 -7.28 5.21
CA ILE A 17 9.39 -7.45 6.14
C ILE A 17 8.08 -7.57 5.36
N GLU A 18 7.87 -6.74 4.34
CA GLU A 18 6.70 -6.78 3.48
C GLU A 18 6.64 -8.08 2.65
N ARG A 19 7.79 -8.64 2.25
CA ARG A 19 7.84 -9.98 1.62
C ARG A 19 7.35 -11.07 2.57
N GLU A 20 7.64 -10.98 3.88
CA GLU A 20 7.04 -11.90 4.86
C GLU A 20 5.53 -11.72 4.98
N VAL A 21 5.03 -10.47 4.95
CA VAL A 21 3.59 -10.18 4.99
C VAL A 21 2.89 -10.83 3.80
N VAL A 22 3.47 -10.79 2.61
CA VAL A 22 2.94 -11.48 1.41
C VAL A 22 2.78 -12.98 1.66
N GLY A 23 3.83 -13.63 2.20
CA GLY A 23 3.78 -15.06 2.53
C GLY A 23 2.68 -15.37 3.55
N LYS A 24 2.55 -14.55 4.60
CA LYS A 24 1.51 -14.69 5.63
C LYS A 24 0.11 -14.52 5.06
N VAL A 25 -0.13 -13.50 4.24
CA VAL A 25 -1.43 -13.25 3.58
C VAL A 25 -1.87 -14.50 2.82
N ILE A 26 -0.99 -15.01 1.94
CA ILE A 26 -1.33 -16.15 1.08
C ILE A 26 -1.59 -17.42 1.91
N ALA A 27 -0.79 -17.66 2.96
CA ALA A 27 -0.97 -18.80 3.85
C ALA A 27 -2.27 -18.74 4.68
N THR A 28 -2.83 -17.55 4.90
CA THR A 28 -4.06 -17.36 5.69
C THR A 28 -5.35 -17.35 4.89
N LEU A 29 -5.29 -17.42 3.56
CA LEU A 29 -6.49 -17.42 2.73
C LEU A 29 -7.28 -18.73 2.92
N PRO A 30 -8.62 -18.66 3.03
CA PRO A 30 -9.46 -19.82 3.33
C PRO A 30 -9.76 -20.63 2.06
N VAL A 31 -8.71 -21.06 1.34
CA VAL A 31 -8.84 -21.83 0.09
C VAL A 31 -7.84 -22.97 -0.03
N SER A 32 -8.30 -24.06 -0.63
CA SER A 32 -7.51 -25.26 -0.86
C SER A 32 -6.87 -25.31 -2.27
N ILE A 33 -6.35 -24.18 -2.76
CA ILE A 33 -5.69 -24.12 -4.08
C ILE A 33 -4.17 -24.28 -3.96
N GLY A 34 -3.54 -24.79 -5.02
CA GLY A 34 -2.07 -24.85 -5.09
C GLY A 34 -1.47 -23.49 -5.45
N TRP A 35 -0.39 -23.09 -4.77
CA TRP A 35 0.26 -21.80 -4.97
C TRP A 35 1.66 -21.93 -5.59
N THR A 36 2.09 -20.88 -6.29
CA THR A 36 3.49 -20.69 -6.67
C THR A 36 3.80 -19.21 -6.57
N ILE A 37 4.65 -18.85 -5.61
CA ILE A 37 5.03 -17.45 -5.36
C ILE A 37 6.49 -17.30 -5.78
N LYS A 38 6.76 -16.34 -6.64
CA LYS A 38 8.10 -15.96 -7.07
C LYS A 38 8.34 -14.50 -6.69
N TYR A 39 9.59 -14.17 -6.40
CA TYR A 39 10.00 -12.82 -6.04
C TYR A 39 11.09 -12.33 -6.99
N THR A 40 11.24 -11.01 -7.10
CA THR A 40 12.47 -10.40 -7.64
C THR A 40 13.69 -10.98 -6.91
N PRO A 41 14.69 -11.50 -7.65
CA PRO A 41 15.92 -12.00 -7.06
C PRO A 41 16.66 -10.91 -6.29
N THR A 42 17.19 -11.26 -5.12
CA THR A 42 18.05 -10.36 -4.35
C THR A 42 19.44 -10.31 -5.00
N PRO A 43 20.06 -9.12 -5.14
CA PRO A 43 21.41 -8.99 -5.70
C PRO A 43 22.39 -9.98 -5.06
N GLY A 44 23.21 -10.64 -5.88
CA GLY A 44 24.18 -11.65 -5.42
C GLY A 44 23.67 -13.09 -5.37
N HIS A 45 22.37 -13.33 -5.61
CA HIS A 45 21.87 -14.68 -5.88
C HIS A 45 21.99 -14.99 -7.38
N ALA A 46 22.61 -16.13 -7.72
CA ALA A 46 23.05 -16.50 -9.06
C ALA A 46 21.92 -16.98 -10.00
N THR A 47 20.76 -16.34 -9.94
CA THR A 47 19.68 -16.59 -10.88
C THR A 47 19.31 -15.27 -11.53
N ASP A 48 19.51 -15.18 -12.84
CA ASP A 48 18.87 -14.13 -13.63
C ASP A 48 17.38 -14.10 -13.29
N PRO A 49 16.75 -12.93 -13.23
CA PRO A 49 15.30 -12.86 -13.09
C PRO A 49 14.72 -13.59 -14.29
N GLU A 50 14.11 -14.74 -14.07
CA GLU A 50 13.44 -15.47 -15.12
C GLU A 50 12.22 -14.62 -15.53
N MET A 51 12.40 -13.73 -16.50
CA MET A 51 11.31 -12.93 -17.07
C MET A 51 10.18 -13.82 -17.59
N ALA A 52 10.49 -15.09 -17.88
CA ALA A 52 9.52 -16.14 -18.12
C ALA A 52 8.54 -16.34 -16.95
N GLU A 53 8.98 -16.26 -15.70
CA GLU A 53 8.11 -16.36 -14.52
C GLU A 53 7.15 -15.17 -14.43
N VAL A 54 7.62 -13.96 -14.76
CA VAL A 54 6.76 -12.77 -14.88
C VAL A 54 5.74 -12.97 -16.01
N ALA A 55 6.19 -13.42 -17.18
CA ALA A 55 5.32 -13.67 -18.33
C ALA A 55 4.32 -14.82 -18.11
N ASN A 56 4.61 -15.76 -17.21
CA ASN A 56 3.78 -16.93 -16.92
C ASN A 56 2.97 -16.81 -15.62
N CYS A 57 3.15 -15.74 -14.84
CA CYS A 57 2.30 -15.51 -13.67
C CYS A 57 0.85 -15.19 -14.10
N HIS A 58 -0.09 -15.41 -13.19
CA HIS A 58 -1.47 -14.97 -13.37
C HIS A 58 -1.67 -13.57 -12.78
N PHE A 59 -0.93 -13.28 -11.71
CA PHE A 59 -1.06 -12.08 -10.92
C PHE A 59 0.32 -11.50 -10.63
N TYR A 60 0.50 -10.22 -10.94
CA TYR A 60 1.74 -9.50 -10.72
C TYR A 60 1.53 -8.42 -9.66
N VAL A 61 2.31 -8.49 -8.60
CA VAL A 61 2.31 -7.50 -7.52
C VAL A 61 3.60 -6.70 -7.59
N LEU A 62 3.49 -5.38 -7.59
CA LEU A 62 4.61 -4.46 -7.52
C LEU A 62 4.60 -3.79 -6.15
N LEU A 63 5.67 -3.96 -5.37
CA LEU A 63 5.89 -3.31 -4.09
C LEU A 63 7.06 -2.33 -4.23
N LEU A 64 6.81 -1.04 -4.00
CA LEU A 64 7.83 0.00 -4.07
C LEU A 64 8.08 0.60 -2.68
N GLY A 65 9.35 0.58 -2.27
CA GLY A 65 9.83 1.19 -1.03
C GLY A 65 10.46 2.56 -1.28
N GLY A 66 11.61 2.81 -0.65
CA GLY A 66 12.29 4.12 -0.75
C GLY A 66 12.92 4.36 -2.13
N ASP A 67 13.35 3.30 -2.80
CA ASP A 67 13.99 3.36 -4.12
C ASP A 67 13.44 2.30 -5.08
N ILE A 68 13.67 2.50 -6.38
CA ILE A 68 13.51 1.44 -7.39
C ILE A 68 14.84 0.71 -7.56
N THR A 69 14.80 -0.61 -7.49
CA THR A 69 15.96 -1.45 -7.77
C THR A 69 15.78 -2.25 -9.06
N ALA A 70 16.85 -2.42 -9.83
CA ALA A 70 16.84 -3.40 -10.91
C ALA A 70 16.62 -4.81 -10.32
N PRO A 71 15.88 -5.70 -10.99
CA PRO A 71 15.25 -5.59 -12.32
C PRO A 71 13.79 -5.06 -12.36
N MET A 72 13.28 -4.41 -11.31
CA MET A 72 11.83 -4.11 -11.17
C MET A 72 11.21 -3.41 -12.39
N GLY A 73 11.94 -2.46 -12.99
CA GLY A 73 11.47 -1.77 -14.21
C GLY A 73 11.24 -2.72 -15.40
N SER A 74 12.17 -3.65 -15.64
CA SER A 74 12.02 -4.66 -16.70
C SER A 74 10.92 -5.69 -16.38
N GLU A 75 10.76 -6.07 -15.11
CA GLU A 75 9.68 -6.97 -14.69
C GLU A 75 8.30 -6.33 -14.95
N LEU A 76 8.13 -5.05 -14.56
CA LEU A 76 6.89 -4.32 -14.83
C LEU A 76 6.64 -4.22 -16.35
N TRP A 77 7.69 -3.96 -17.13
CA TRP A 77 7.57 -3.93 -18.59
C TRP A 77 7.02 -5.25 -19.14
N VAL A 78 7.57 -6.40 -18.73
CA VAL A 78 7.09 -7.73 -19.15
C VAL A 78 5.65 -7.98 -18.71
N ALA A 79 5.32 -7.67 -17.45
CA ALA A 79 3.97 -7.85 -16.91
C ALA A 79 2.92 -7.07 -17.73
N ARG A 80 3.24 -5.83 -18.13
CA ARG A 80 2.36 -5.00 -18.97
C ARG A 80 2.21 -5.57 -20.38
N HIS A 81 3.31 -5.94 -21.02
CA HIS A 81 3.27 -6.44 -22.41
C HIS A 81 2.61 -7.82 -22.54
N THR A 82 2.57 -8.59 -21.45
CA THR A 82 1.88 -9.89 -21.39
C THR A 82 0.47 -9.81 -20.80
N GLY A 83 -0.05 -8.60 -20.58
CA GLY A 83 -1.43 -8.36 -20.15
C GLY A 83 -1.75 -8.91 -18.76
N LYS A 84 -0.78 -8.89 -17.82
CA LYS A 84 -1.00 -9.37 -16.45
C LYS A 84 -1.91 -8.44 -15.68
N ASN A 85 -2.67 -8.99 -14.74
CA ASN A 85 -3.34 -8.17 -13.74
C ASN A 85 -2.28 -7.65 -12.77
N ILE A 86 -2.10 -6.33 -12.77
CA ILE A 86 -1.06 -5.64 -12.00
C ILE A 86 -1.73 -4.96 -10.80
N ARG A 87 -1.19 -5.21 -9.61
CA ARG A 87 -1.51 -4.48 -8.39
C ARG A 87 -0.23 -3.86 -7.85
N ALA A 88 -0.24 -2.55 -7.65
CA ALA A 88 0.94 -1.79 -7.30
C ALA A 88 0.71 -1.11 -5.95
N PHE A 89 1.62 -1.36 -5.01
CA PHE A 89 1.61 -0.81 -3.68
C PHE A 89 2.88 0.02 -3.48
N VAL A 90 2.73 1.21 -2.93
CA VAL A 90 3.85 2.11 -2.64
C VAL A 90 3.85 2.45 -1.16
N LYS A 91 5.03 2.32 -0.55
CA LYS A 91 5.21 2.66 0.86
C LYS A 91 5.34 4.17 1.01
N ASP A 92 4.64 4.76 1.98
CA ASP A 92 4.75 6.19 2.31
C ASP A 92 6.06 6.47 3.06
N VAL A 93 7.13 6.60 2.30
CA VAL A 93 8.48 6.92 2.78
C VAL A 93 9.15 7.93 1.87
N PRO A 94 10.19 8.64 2.33
CA PRO A 94 10.98 9.50 1.47
C PRO A 94 11.54 8.73 0.26
N HIS A 95 11.05 9.06 -0.94
CA HIS A 95 11.49 8.43 -2.18
C HIS A 95 12.71 9.12 -2.80
N THR A 96 13.61 8.33 -3.38
CA THR A 96 14.69 8.85 -4.22
C THR A 96 14.15 9.56 -5.47
N PRO A 97 14.96 10.37 -6.18
CA PRO A 97 14.58 10.90 -7.48
C PRO A 97 14.19 9.79 -8.48
N ALA A 98 14.89 8.65 -8.47
CA ALA A 98 14.61 7.54 -9.36
C ALA A 98 13.25 6.90 -9.06
N ALA A 99 12.94 6.63 -7.79
CA ALA A 99 11.63 6.13 -7.38
C ALA A 99 10.50 7.11 -7.74
N ARG A 100 10.67 8.41 -7.52
CA ARG A 100 9.65 9.42 -7.91
C ARG A 100 9.35 9.42 -9.41
N VAL A 101 10.40 9.33 -10.24
CA VAL A 101 10.25 9.21 -11.69
C VAL A 101 9.51 7.92 -12.04
N PHE A 102 9.90 6.80 -11.42
CA PHE A 102 9.26 5.51 -11.64
C PHE A 102 7.78 5.49 -11.26
N ILE A 103 7.41 6.02 -10.09
CA ILE A 103 6.01 6.15 -9.63
C ILE A 103 5.16 6.84 -10.69
N ARG A 104 5.64 7.96 -11.21
CA ARG A 104 4.97 8.75 -12.25
C ARG A 104 4.86 8.01 -13.59
N GLU A 105 5.91 7.30 -13.99
CA GLU A 105 6.02 6.72 -15.34
C GLU A 105 5.51 5.28 -15.44
N ALA A 106 5.38 4.58 -14.31
CA ALA A 106 4.89 3.21 -14.25
C ALA A 106 3.47 3.05 -14.82
N ARG A 107 2.64 4.12 -14.79
CA ARG A 107 1.25 4.14 -15.28
C ARG A 107 0.41 2.96 -14.74
N VAL A 108 0.55 2.71 -13.44
CA VAL A 108 -0.24 1.75 -12.67
C VAL A 108 -1.06 2.51 -11.64
N ALA A 109 -2.15 1.90 -11.16
CA ALA A 109 -2.87 2.43 -10.01
C ALA A 109 -2.10 2.05 -8.74
N TRP A 110 -1.53 3.05 -8.07
CA TRP A 110 -0.81 2.88 -6.82
C TRP A 110 -1.77 2.91 -5.64
N GLU A 111 -1.64 1.94 -4.74
CA GLU A 111 -2.26 1.94 -3.42
C GLU A 111 -1.16 2.20 -2.36
N GLU A 112 -1.35 3.24 -1.55
CA GLU A 112 -0.38 3.68 -0.56
C GLU A 112 -0.52 2.90 0.75
N PHE A 113 0.61 2.63 1.43
CA PHE A 113 0.66 2.03 2.76
C PHE A 113 1.82 2.61 3.59
N ASP A 114 1.68 2.79 4.90
CA ASP A 114 2.75 3.30 5.77
C ASP A 114 3.55 2.14 6.37
N LYS A 115 2.84 1.20 7.01
CA LYS A 115 3.43 0.09 7.77
C LYS A 115 3.22 -1.25 7.08
N PRO A 116 4.07 -2.25 7.37
CA PRO A 116 3.87 -3.61 6.86
C PRO A 116 2.48 -4.18 7.18
N ASP A 117 1.90 -3.82 8.33
CA ASP A 117 0.55 -4.29 8.72
C ASP A 117 -0.56 -3.67 7.86
N ASP A 118 -0.34 -2.49 7.28
CA ASP A 118 -1.28 -1.82 6.38
C ASP A 118 -1.30 -2.49 5.00
N LEU A 119 -0.18 -3.09 4.58
CA LEU A 119 -0.08 -3.85 3.34
C LEU A 119 -0.96 -5.11 3.36
N LYS A 120 -1.13 -5.72 4.54
CA LYS A 120 -1.85 -6.99 4.70
C LYS A 120 -3.28 -6.93 4.14
N PRO A 121 -4.18 -6.03 4.61
CA PRO A 121 -5.56 -5.97 4.10
C PRO A 121 -5.63 -5.59 2.62
N LEU A 122 -4.73 -4.71 2.14
CA LEU A 122 -4.67 -4.28 0.74
C LEU A 122 -4.33 -5.47 -0.18
N LEU A 123 -3.25 -6.19 0.14
CA LEU A 123 -2.83 -7.35 -0.62
C LEU A 123 -3.85 -8.48 -0.54
N GLN A 124 -4.42 -8.71 0.64
CA GLN A 124 -5.44 -9.75 0.83
C GLN A 124 -6.65 -9.48 -0.06
N LYS A 125 -7.19 -8.25 -0.05
CA LYS A 125 -8.28 -7.83 -0.93
C LYS A 125 -7.91 -8.03 -2.41
N ALA A 126 -6.72 -7.63 -2.81
CA ALA A 126 -6.26 -7.75 -4.18
C ALA A 126 -6.17 -9.21 -4.66
N VAL A 127 -5.65 -10.12 -3.82
CA VAL A 127 -5.56 -11.55 -4.13
C VAL A 127 -6.95 -12.21 -4.16
N VAL A 128 -7.82 -11.89 -3.20
CA VAL A 128 -9.19 -12.41 -3.15
C VAL A 128 -9.95 -12.02 -4.42
N ALA A 129 -9.92 -10.74 -4.79
CA ALA A 129 -10.55 -10.24 -6.02
C ALA A 129 -10.03 -10.98 -7.26
N GLN A 130 -8.71 -11.19 -7.35
CA GLN A 130 -8.09 -11.91 -8.47
C GLN A 130 -8.56 -13.37 -8.58
N ILE A 131 -8.76 -14.06 -7.46
CA ILE A 131 -9.24 -15.45 -7.45
C ILE A 131 -10.72 -15.50 -7.86
N LEU A 132 -11.53 -14.59 -7.30
CA LEU A 132 -12.97 -14.52 -7.59
C LEU A 132 -13.28 -14.10 -9.03
N GLU A 133 -12.39 -13.36 -9.70
CA GLU A 133 -12.52 -13.05 -11.13
C GLU A 133 -12.43 -14.29 -12.03
N ARG A 134 -11.73 -15.36 -11.60
CA ARG A 134 -11.46 -16.56 -12.43
C ARG A 134 -11.53 -17.86 -11.62
N PRO A 135 -12.67 -18.18 -10.99
CA PRO A 135 -12.78 -19.28 -10.05
C PRO A 135 -12.49 -20.65 -10.69
N GLU A 136 -12.99 -20.86 -11.90
CA GLU A 136 -12.85 -22.11 -12.65
C GLU A 136 -11.39 -22.39 -13.06
N ALA A 137 -10.59 -21.35 -13.28
CA ALA A 137 -9.20 -21.47 -13.73
C ALA A 137 -8.30 -22.13 -12.67
N TYR A 138 -8.71 -22.09 -11.40
CA TYR A 138 -7.94 -22.59 -10.26
C TYR A 138 -8.51 -23.88 -9.66
N GLY A 139 -9.56 -24.45 -10.27
CA GLY A 139 -10.22 -25.65 -9.75
C GLY A 139 -10.87 -25.43 -8.39
N MET A 140 -11.34 -24.20 -8.14
CA MET A 140 -11.91 -23.81 -6.85
C MET A 140 -13.23 -24.55 -6.60
N THR A 141 -13.42 -25.06 -5.38
CA THR A 141 -14.69 -25.68 -4.99
C THR A 141 -15.74 -24.61 -4.64
N VAL A 142 -17.02 -25.01 -4.58
CA VAL A 142 -18.09 -24.12 -4.11
C VAL A 142 -17.83 -23.64 -2.69
N VAL A 143 -17.31 -24.52 -1.82
CA VAL A 143 -16.98 -24.21 -0.43
C VAL A 143 -15.86 -23.17 -0.34
N ASP A 144 -14.81 -23.31 -1.15
CA ASP A 144 -13.72 -22.32 -1.24
C ASP A 144 -14.24 -20.96 -1.75
N TRP A 145 -15.15 -20.98 -2.74
CA TRP A 145 -15.75 -19.77 -3.28
C TRP A 145 -16.62 -19.03 -2.24
N GLU A 146 -17.44 -19.76 -1.49
CA GLU A 146 -18.26 -19.19 -0.41
C GLU A 146 -17.38 -18.58 0.69
N ALA A 147 -16.33 -19.29 1.11
CA ALA A 147 -15.39 -18.81 2.11
C ALA A 147 -14.64 -17.54 1.67
N LEU A 148 -14.19 -17.48 0.40
CA LEU A 148 -13.58 -16.28 -0.14
C LEU A 148 -14.56 -15.12 -0.30
N SER A 149 -15.80 -15.41 -0.69
CA SER A 149 -16.82 -14.38 -0.87
C SER A 149 -17.19 -13.74 0.48
N ALA A 150 -17.33 -14.55 1.53
CA ALA A 150 -17.51 -14.05 2.89
C ALA A 150 -16.32 -13.19 3.35
N LEU A 151 -15.09 -13.68 3.15
CA LEU A 151 -13.89 -12.91 3.46
C LEU A 151 -13.83 -11.58 2.68
N SER A 152 -14.23 -11.58 1.41
CA SER A 152 -14.27 -10.35 0.59
C SER A 152 -15.23 -9.33 1.18
N ALA A 153 -16.42 -9.76 1.63
CA ALA A 153 -17.40 -8.89 2.26
C ALA A 153 -16.87 -8.29 3.58
N ASP A 154 -16.24 -9.12 4.43
CA ASP A 154 -15.64 -8.66 5.68
C ASP A 154 -14.55 -7.60 5.45
N LEU A 155 -13.71 -7.80 4.42
CA LEU A 155 -12.66 -6.84 4.04
C LEU A 155 -13.24 -5.51 3.52
N GLU A 156 -14.35 -5.55 2.78
CA GLU A 156 -15.03 -4.35 2.30
C GLU A 156 -15.70 -3.56 3.45
N GLU A 157 -16.29 -4.26 4.41
CA GLU A 157 -16.88 -3.65 5.61
C GLU A 157 -15.81 -3.00 6.50
N ALA A 158 -14.69 -3.70 6.71
CA ALA A 158 -13.55 -3.17 7.48
C ALA A 158 -12.98 -1.90 6.83
N ALA A 159 -12.76 -1.91 5.51
CA ALA A 159 -12.27 -0.75 4.77
C ALA A 159 -13.25 0.45 4.83
N SER A 160 -14.55 0.17 4.75
CA SER A 160 -15.60 1.20 4.85
C SER A 160 -15.64 1.84 6.24
N THR A 161 -15.45 1.03 7.28
CA THR A 161 -15.41 1.50 8.68
C THR A 161 -14.19 2.36 8.97
N GLN A 162 -13.01 1.95 8.48
CA GLN A 162 -11.78 2.76 8.59
C GLN A 162 -11.92 4.11 7.89
N LYS A 163 -12.40 4.12 6.64
CA LYS A 163 -12.62 5.35 5.89
C LYS A 163 -13.61 6.31 6.58
N LYS A 164 -14.62 5.79 7.28
CA LYS A 164 -15.58 6.60 8.04
C LYS A 164 -14.98 7.16 9.35
N ALA A 165 -14.07 6.42 9.99
CA ALA A 165 -13.36 6.88 11.17
C ALA A 165 -12.37 8.01 10.82
N GLU A 166 -11.65 7.89 9.71
CA GLU A 166 -10.74 8.93 9.21
C GLU A 166 -11.47 10.15 8.66
N ALA A 167 -12.64 9.94 8.03
CA ALA A 167 -13.48 11.03 7.52
C ALA A 167 -14.35 11.71 8.60
N SER A 168 -14.32 11.24 9.86
CA SER A 168 -14.97 11.93 10.98
C SER A 168 -14.01 12.98 11.55
N PRO A 169 -14.23 14.28 11.30
CA PRO A 169 -13.30 15.29 11.78
C PRO A 169 -13.48 15.45 13.30
N ALA A 170 -12.51 14.98 14.06
CA ALA A 170 -12.18 15.65 15.31
C ALA A 170 -11.59 17.03 14.94
N GLY A 171 -12.45 18.05 14.90
CA GLY A 171 -12.07 19.46 14.86
C GLY A 171 -11.68 20.01 13.49
N ARG A 172 -12.65 20.55 12.75
CA ARG A 172 -12.37 21.63 11.78
C ARG A 172 -12.03 22.91 12.56
N GLY A 173 -10.86 23.50 12.32
CA GLY A 173 -10.53 24.85 12.79
C GLY A 173 -9.24 25.40 12.16
N ALA A 174 -9.43 26.39 11.27
CA ALA A 174 -8.48 27.40 10.75
C ALA A 174 -7.19 26.89 10.05
N GLY A 175 -6.86 27.23 8.79
CA GLY A 175 -6.94 28.54 8.16
C GLY A 175 -5.80 29.41 8.68
N GLU A 176 -4.65 29.39 7.97
CA GLU A 176 -3.45 30.25 8.07
C GLU A 176 -3.18 30.98 9.40
N ASP A 177 -2.03 30.64 10.00
CA ASP A 177 -1.43 31.18 11.24
C ASP A 177 -2.13 30.84 12.56
N ALA A 178 -1.46 30.03 13.37
CA ALA A 178 -1.85 29.76 14.76
C ALA A 178 -0.73 30.17 15.72
N VAL A 179 -1.00 31.19 16.54
CA VAL A 179 -0.27 31.47 17.78
C VAL A 179 -0.92 30.68 18.90
N ILE A 180 -0.15 29.83 19.58
CA ILE A 180 -0.62 29.07 20.75
C ILE A 180 -0.48 29.95 21.99
N VAL A 181 -1.60 30.29 22.64
CA VAL A 181 -1.63 30.86 24.00
C VAL A 181 -2.25 29.82 24.93
N ALA A 182 -1.48 29.38 25.93
CA ALA A 182 -1.94 28.46 26.95
C ALA A 182 -2.89 29.16 27.94
N PRO A 183 -3.94 28.49 28.46
CA PRO A 183 -4.79 29.09 29.48
C PRO A 183 -4.08 29.04 30.83
N GLY A 184 -3.69 30.22 31.33
CA GLY A 184 -3.28 30.40 32.73
C GLY A 184 -1.93 31.07 32.97
N ARG A 185 -1.71 32.27 32.43
CA ARG A 185 -0.92 33.35 33.07
C ARG A 185 -0.89 34.56 32.15
N ASP A 186 -1.78 35.52 32.40
CA ASP A 186 -1.58 36.93 32.06
C ASP A 186 -2.39 37.80 33.04
N LEU A 187 -1.76 38.13 34.16
CA LEU A 187 -1.98 39.42 34.80
C LEU A 187 -0.61 40.10 34.81
N PRO A 188 -0.35 41.10 33.95
CA PRO A 188 0.80 41.95 34.13
C PRO A 188 0.59 42.80 35.40
N SER A 189 1.40 42.56 36.43
CA SER A 189 1.50 43.45 37.58
C SER A 189 2.31 44.69 37.17
N GLY A 190 1.63 45.80 36.91
CA GLY A 190 2.28 47.12 36.82
C GLY A 190 2.11 47.83 35.48
N GLY A 191 0.88 48.10 35.07
CA GLY A 191 0.60 49.16 34.11
C GLY A 191 0.17 50.43 34.85
N VAL A 192 0.97 51.49 34.81
CA VAL A 192 0.57 52.82 35.30
C VAL A 192 -0.14 53.57 34.16
N LEU A 193 -1.33 54.09 34.44
CA LEU A 193 -2.11 54.94 33.56
C LEU A 193 -1.40 56.30 33.45
N VAL A 194 -0.86 56.63 32.27
CA VAL A 194 -0.36 57.98 31.97
C VAL A 194 -1.45 58.71 31.19
N GLU A 195 -2.22 59.54 31.90
CA GLU A 195 -3.07 60.55 31.26
C GLU A 195 -2.18 61.59 30.57
N LYS A 196 -2.53 61.96 29.34
CA LYS A 196 -1.96 63.13 28.65
C LYS A 196 -2.66 64.39 29.15
N PRO A 197 -1.95 65.39 29.69
CA PRO A 197 -2.40 66.77 29.64
C PRO A 197 -1.78 67.47 28.44
N GLY A 198 -2.62 68.23 27.75
CA GLY A 198 -2.32 68.91 26.50
C GLY A 198 -1.35 70.09 26.59
N ARG A 199 -1.07 70.60 25.39
CA ARG A 199 -0.46 71.90 25.09
C ARG A 199 -1.07 73.02 25.93
N GLU A 200 -0.22 73.93 26.40
CA GLU A 200 -0.30 75.39 26.20
C GLU A 200 1.03 75.99 26.71
N SER A 201 1.89 76.42 25.77
CA SER A 201 2.20 77.81 25.41
C SER A 201 3.42 78.35 26.14
#